data_AF-X1KX64-F1
#
_entry.id   AF-X1KX64-F1
#
_cell.length_a   1.000
_cell.length_b   1.000
_cell.length_c   1.000
_cell.angle_alpha   90.00
_cell.angle_beta   90.00
_cell.angle_gamma   90.00
#
_symmetry.space_group_name_H-M   'P 1'
#
loop_
_entity.id
_entity.type
_entity.pdbx_description
1 polymer ?
#
loop_
_entity_poly.entity_id
_entity_poly.type
_entity_poly.pdbx_seq_one_letter_code
_entity_poly.pdbx_strand_id
1 'polypeptide(L)'
;VEVAENMIELKGEAMAPSPRVAGMVGSPSVSRSGWGYLSFFVNRRWVTSRLLARAVEEAYHRLLMPGKHPVAVINISLPAQEVDVNIHPTKSEVKFVNEHLVFSAVHRAVHQALVEQIPVPEVEAATESIFPSELRGAMLTSTADISYSLPASPPTPAISLPVLRVLGI
;
A
#
# COMPACT_ATOMS: atom_id res chain seq x y z
N VAL A 1 -14.88 24.70 -11.60
CA VAL A 1 -13.63 24.76 -12.40
C VAL A 1 -12.41 24.40 -11.55
N GLU A 2 -12.40 24.69 -10.24
CA GLU A 2 -11.30 24.39 -9.29
C GLU A 2 -10.82 22.92 -9.20
N VAL A 3 -11.63 21.93 -9.57
CA VAL A 3 -11.25 20.51 -9.43
C VAL A 3 -10.25 20.07 -10.50
N ALA A 4 -10.34 20.64 -11.70
CA ALA A 4 -9.47 20.26 -12.82
C ALA A 4 -8.03 20.73 -12.61
N GLU A 5 -7.84 21.89 -12.00
CA GLU A 5 -6.53 22.48 -11.72
C GLU A 5 -5.74 21.72 -10.65
N ASN A 6 -6.44 20.97 -9.81
CA ASN A 6 -5.86 20.21 -8.70
C ASN A 6 -5.78 18.70 -8.99
N MET A 7 -5.87 18.30 -10.27
CA MET A 7 -5.71 16.90 -10.67
C MET A 7 -4.24 16.59 -10.95
N ILE A 8 -3.78 15.50 -10.37
CA ILE A 8 -2.46 14.89 -10.52
C ILE A 8 -2.58 13.79 -11.58
N GLU A 9 -1.69 13.80 -12.56
CA GLU A 9 -1.61 12.71 -13.53
C GLU A 9 -0.88 11.50 -12.92
N LEU A 10 -1.52 10.34 -12.97
CA LEU A 10 -0.90 9.05 -12.69
C LEU A 10 -0.25 8.53 -13.98
N LYS A 11 1.08 8.61 -14.05
CA LYS A 11 1.84 8.02 -15.15
C LYS A 11 2.17 6.57 -14.81
N GLY A 12 1.52 5.63 -15.49
CA GLY A 12 1.91 4.23 -15.43
C GLY A 12 3.26 4.04 -16.10
N GLU A 13 4.25 3.53 -15.36
CA GLU A 13 5.57 3.19 -15.90
C GLU A 13 5.41 2.28 -17.13
N ALA A 14 5.78 2.80 -18.31
CA ALA A 14 5.59 2.11 -19.59
C ALA A 14 6.43 0.82 -19.72
N MET A 15 7.38 0.59 -18.83
CA MET A 15 8.27 -0.58 -18.79
C MET A 15 7.99 -1.51 -17.59
N ALA A 16 6.95 -1.25 -16.79
CA ALA A 16 6.60 -2.14 -15.69
C ALA A 16 5.90 -3.42 -16.23
N PRO A 17 6.11 -4.58 -15.57
CA PRO A 17 5.27 -5.76 -15.80
C PRO A 17 3.80 -5.41 -15.53
N SER A 18 2.87 -6.08 -16.21
CA SER A 18 1.43 -5.92 -15.96
C SER A 18 1.12 -6.09 -14.48
N PRO A 19 0.21 -5.29 -13.90
CA PRO A 19 -0.75 -4.36 -14.51
C PRO A 19 -0.22 -2.92 -14.63
N ARG A 20 -0.54 -2.26 -15.75
CA ARG A 20 -0.25 -0.84 -15.95
C ARG A 20 -1.39 0.00 -15.39
N VAL A 21 -1.07 0.96 -14.53
CA VAL A 21 -2.04 1.86 -13.91
C VAL A 21 -1.75 3.28 -14.40
N ALA A 22 -2.70 3.90 -15.10
CA ALA A 22 -2.61 5.29 -15.54
C ALA A 22 -3.90 6.02 -15.20
N GLY A 23 -3.92 7.34 -15.16
CA GLY A 23 -5.14 8.08 -14.86
C GLY A 23 -4.89 9.45 -14.26
N MET A 24 -5.88 9.94 -13.52
CA MET A 24 -5.84 11.22 -12.83
C MET A 24 -6.42 11.06 -11.43
N VAL A 25 -5.77 11.67 -10.44
CA VAL A 25 -6.21 11.67 -9.05
C VAL A 25 -6.30 13.10 -8.55
N GLY A 26 -7.25 13.43 -7.70
CA GLY A 26 -7.38 14.76 -7.12
C GLY A 26 -6.41 14.95 -5.96
N SER A 27 -5.83 16.15 -5.86
CA SER A 27 -5.06 16.55 -4.67
C SER A 27 -5.91 16.40 -3.40
N PRO A 28 -5.32 16.01 -2.25
CA PRO A 28 -6.05 15.84 -0.99
C PRO A 28 -6.79 17.11 -0.53
N SER A 29 -6.34 18.29 -0.97
CA SER A 29 -7.03 19.58 -0.74
C SER A 29 -8.40 19.68 -1.41
N VAL A 30 -8.68 18.89 -2.46
CA VAL A 30 -9.94 18.91 -3.22
C VAL A 30 -10.79 17.66 -2.95
N SER A 31 -10.81 17.22 -1.70
CA SER A 31 -11.66 16.11 -1.28
C SER A 31 -13.14 16.48 -1.21
N ARG A 32 -14.02 15.55 -1.60
CA ARG A 32 -15.48 15.74 -1.64
C ARG A 32 -16.17 14.83 -0.62
N SER A 33 -17.33 15.26 -0.15
CA SER A 33 -18.12 14.54 0.87
C SER A 33 -19.00 13.42 0.28
N GLY A 34 -18.56 12.70 -0.76
CA GLY A 34 -19.40 11.70 -1.43
C GLY A 34 -18.63 10.59 -2.15
N TRP A 35 -19.21 9.39 -2.17
CA TRP A 35 -18.60 8.14 -2.66
C TRP A 35 -18.66 7.98 -4.20
N GLY A 36 -19.22 8.98 -4.91
CA GLY A 36 -19.52 8.88 -6.35
C GLY A 36 -18.42 9.36 -7.30
N TYR A 37 -17.27 9.79 -6.79
CA TYR A 37 -16.23 10.44 -7.61
C TYR A 37 -15.02 9.53 -7.92
N LEU A 38 -15.16 8.23 -7.67
CA LEU A 38 -14.18 7.21 -8.04
C LEU A 38 -14.67 6.49 -9.30
N SER A 39 -13.93 6.67 -10.40
CA SER A 39 -14.20 6.00 -11.66
C SER A 39 -13.03 5.09 -12.04
N PHE A 40 -13.32 3.81 -12.20
CA PHE A 40 -12.33 2.82 -12.60
C PHE A 40 -12.61 2.35 -14.01
N PHE A 41 -11.54 2.22 -14.79
CA PHE A 41 -11.56 1.67 -16.13
C PHE A 41 -10.59 0.50 -16.19
N VAL A 42 -11.03 -0.64 -16.72
CA VAL A 42 -10.18 -1.81 -16.98
C VAL A 42 -10.28 -2.12 -18.46
N ASN A 43 -9.14 -2.12 -19.16
CA ASN A 43 -9.07 -2.35 -20.60
C ASN A 43 -10.11 -1.48 -21.38
N ARG A 44 -10.23 -0.20 -21.00
CA ARG A 44 -11.16 0.80 -21.55
C ARG A 44 -12.65 0.57 -21.27
N ARG A 45 -13.01 -0.36 -20.38
CA ARG A 45 -14.39 -0.54 -19.91
C ARG A 45 -14.55 0.08 -18.55
N TRP A 46 -15.63 0.81 -18.33
CA TRP A 46 -16.01 1.26 -17.00
C TRP A 46 -16.36 0.05 -16.13
N VAL A 47 -15.77 -0.01 -14.95
CA VAL A 47 -15.97 -1.09 -13.99
C VAL A 47 -16.16 -0.51 -12.60
N THR A 48 -16.89 -1.24 -11.76
CA THR A 48 -16.98 -0.96 -10.34
C THR A 48 -16.34 -2.11 -9.56
N SER A 49 -15.46 -1.78 -8.62
CA SER A 49 -14.84 -2.77 -7.74
C SER A 49 -14.59 -2.16 -6.37
N ARG A 50 -15.05 -2.86 -5.34
CA ARG A 50 -14.82 -2.47 -3.94
C ARG A 50 -13.34 -2.56 -3.57
N LEU A 51 -12.61 -3.51 -4.17
CA LEU A 51 -11.18 -3.68 -3.94
C LEU A 51 -10.41 -2.45 -4.39
N LEU A 52 -10.69 -1.97 -5.61
CA LEU A 52 -10.04 -0.77 -6.15
C LEU A 52 -10.40 0.48 -5.35
N ALA A 53 -11.68 0.62 -4.97
CA ALA A 53 -12.12 1.72 -4.11
C ALA A 53 -11.35 1.74 -2.79
N ARG A 54 -11.23 0.59 -2.12
CA ARG A 54 -10.47 0.44 -0.87
C ARG A 54 -8.98 0.74 -1.07
N ALA A 55 -8.37 0.30 -2.18
CA ALA A 55 -6.97 0.57 -2.48
C ALA A 55 -6.68 2.08 -2.56
N VAL A 56 -7.57 2.83 -3.21
CA VAL A 56 -7.47 4.28 -3.30
C VAL A 56 -7.72 4.92 -1.92
N GLU A 57 -8.77 4.52 -1.21
CA GLU A 57 -9.06 5.04 0.14
C GLU A 57 -7.88 4.83 1.11
N GLU A 58 -7.24 3.67 1.06
CA GLU A 58 -6.09 3.35 1.90
C GLU A 58 -4.86 4.19 1.54
N ALA A 59 -4.60 4.42 0.25
CA ALA A 59 -3.55 5.34 -0.20
C ALA A 59 -3.77 6.78 0.28
N TYR A 60 -5.03 7.20 0.42
CA TYR A 60 -5.41 8.53 0.91
C TYR A 60 -5.62 8.62 2.43
N HIS A 61 -5.67 7.50 3.15
CA HIS A 61 -6.11 7.46 4.56
C HIS A 61 -5.27 8.34 5.49
N ARG A 62 -3.96 8.51 5.21
CA ARG A 62 -3.08 9.38 6.00
C ARG A 62 -3.12 10.86 5.59
N LEU A 63 -3.70 11.17 4.42
CA LEU A 63 -3.69 12.50 3.81
C LEU A 63 -5.05 13.20 3.90
N LEU A 64 -6.14 12.43 4.07
CA LEU A 64 -7.50 12.95 4.16
C LEU A 64 -8.06 12.84 5.58
N MET A 65 -8.91 13.82 5.94
CA MET A 65 -9.72 13.73 7.15
C MET A 65 -10.74 12.58 7.03
N PRO A 66 -11.07 11.90 8.14
CA PRO A 66 -12.08 10.83 8.14
C PRO A 66 -13.43 11.35 7.63
N GLY A 67 -14.06 10.60 6.72
CA GLY A 67 -15.35 10.95 6.09
C GLY A 67 -15.24 11.80 4.82
N LYS A 68 -14.02 12.05 4.33
CA LYS A 68 -13.77 12.66 3.01
C LYS A 68 -13.35 11.60 2.00
N HIS A 69 -13.81 11.74 0.76
CA HIS A 69 -13.48 10.82 -0.33
C HIS A 69 -12.68 11.56 -1.41
N PRO A 70 -11.61 10.93 -1.94
CA PRO A 70 -10.86 11.48 -3.06
C PRO A 70 -11.68 11.41 -4.34
N VAL A 71 -11.35 12.28 -5.28
CA VAL A 71 -11.81 12.20 -6.67
C VAL A 71 -10.71 11.51 -7.46
N ALA A 72 -11.01 10.41 -8.15
CA ALA A 72 -10.01 9.72 -8.97
C ALA A 72 -10.64 9.05 -10.20
N VAL A 73 -9.90 9.11 -11.30
CA VAL A 73 -10.19 8.44 -12.56
C VAL A 73 -9.00 7.57 -12.90
N ILE A 74 -9.11 6.26 -12.72
CA ILE A 74 -7.99 5.33 -12.87
C ILE A 74 -8.30 4.35 -13.99
N ASN A 75 -7.38 4.25 -14.93
CA ASN A 75 -7.39 3.30 -16.04
C ASN A 75 -6.30 2.24 -15.86
N ILE A 76 -6.72 0.99 -15.80
CA ILE A 76 -5.88 -0.17 -15.57
C ILE A 76 -5.84 -1.00 -16.84
N SER A 77 -4.63 -1.26 -17.34
CA SER A 77 -4.39 -2.11 -18.50
C SER A 77 -3.65 -3.36 -18.06
N LEU A 78 -4.28 -4.52 -18.25
CA LEU A 78 -3.75 -5.81 -17.83
C LEU A 78 -4.26 -6.93 -18.75
N PRO A 79 -3.51 -8.04 -18.88
CA PRO A 79 -3.88 -9.12 -19.78
C PRO A 79 -5.22 -9.74 -19.40
N ALA A 80 -6.01 -10.13 -20.40
CA ALA A 80 -7.37 -10.67 -20.20
C ALA A 80 -7.37 -11.97 -19.38
N GLN A 81 -6.26 -12.69 -19.33
CA GLN A 81 -6.10 -13.90 -18.53
C GLN A 81 -6.07 -13.62 -17.02
N GLU A 82 -5.70 -12.40 -16.61
CA GLU A 82 -5.62 -11.99 -15.21
C GLU A 82 -6.88 -11.27 -14.70
N VAL A 83 -7.86 -11.06 -15.59
CA VAL A 83 -9.12 -10.37 -15.29
C VAL A 83 -10.32 -11.20 -15.70
N ASP A 84 -11.16 -11.50 -14.72
CA ASP A 84 -12.50 -12.02 -14.95
C ASP A 84 -13.51 -10.86 -14.86
N VAL A 85 -13.84 -10.30 -16.02
CA VAL A 85 -14.89 -9.26 -16.10
C VAL A 85 -16.22 -9.97 -16.32
N ASN A 86 -17.05 -10.05 -15.28
CA ASN A 86 -18.42 -10.52 -15.42
C ASN A 86 -19.31 -9.35 -15.88
N ILE A 87 -19.40 -9.15 -17.21
CA ILE A 87 -20.04 -7.98 -17.83
C ILE A 87 -21.55 -8.20 -17.93
N HIS A 88 -22.28 -8.00 -16.84
CA HIS A 88 -23.72 -7.76 -16.93
C HIS A 88 -24.00 -6.29 -17.26
N PRO A 89 -24.95 -5.98 -18.17
CA PRO A 89 -25.19 -4.63 -18.69
C PRO A 89 -25.64 -3.61 -17.65
N THR A 90 -26.11 -4.05 -16.48
CA THR A 90 -26.60 -3.19 -15.39
C THR A 90 -25.66 -3.08 -14.20
N LYS A 91 -24.65 -3.97 -14.07
CA LYS A 91 -23.69 -3.99 -12.95
C LYS A 91 -22.37 -4.59 -13.44
N SER A 92 -21.49 -3.73 -13.96
CA SER A 92 -20.16 -4.13 -14.42
C SER A 92 -19.23 -4.34 -13.22
N GLU A 93 -19.31 -5.52 -12.60
CA GLU A 93 -18.41 -5.96 -11.53
C GLU A 93 -17.19 -6.67 -12.14
N VAL A 94 -15.99 -6.35 -11.65
CA VAL A 94 -14.75 -6.98 -12.09
C VAL A 94 -14.13 -7.79 -10.95
N LYS A 95 -13.73 -9.03 -11.24
CA LYS A 95 -12.92 -9.86 -10.37
C LYS A 95 -11.54 -10.02 -10.97
N PHE A 96 -10.52 -9.87 -10.15
CA PHE A 96 -9.14 -10.07 -10.56
C PHE A 96 -8.69 -11.47 -10.14
N VAL A 97 -7.90 -12.14 -10.97
CA VAL A 97 -7.30 -13.43 -10.58
C VAL A 97 -6.31 -13.19 -9.44
N ASN A 98 -5.49 -12.14 -9.56
CA ASN A 98 -4.53 -11.71 -8.55
C ASN A 98 -4.95 -10.37 -7.94
N GLU A 99 -5.94 -10.41 -7.05
CA GLU A 99 -6.45 -9.26 -6.31
C GLU A 99 -5.36 -8.46 -5.58
N HIS A 100 -4.44 -9.14 -4.90
CA HIS A 100 -3.33 -8.50 -4.18
C HIS A 100 -2.37 -7.72 -5.08
N LEU A 101 -2.10 -8.25 -6.27
CA LEU A 101 -1.18 -7.64 -7.23
C LEU A 101 -1.80 -6.34 -7.77
N VAL A 102 -3.07 -6.39 -8.18
CA VAL A 102 -3.79 -5.21 -8.66
C VAL A 102 -3.97 -4.17 -7.54
N PHE A 103 -4.30 -4.61 -6.33
CA PHE A 103 -4.43 -3.75 -5.16
C PHE A 103 -3.13 -2.97 -4.89
N SER A 104 -2.01 -3.69 -4.78
CA SER A 104 -0.71 -3.09 -4.49
C SER A 104 -0.22 -2.16 -5.60
N ALA A 105 -0.46 -2.52 -6.87
CA ALA A 105 -0.13 -1.68 -8.02
C ALA A 105 -0.89 -0.34 -8.00
N VAL A 106 -2.21 -0.38 -7.75
CA VAL A 106 -3.04 0.83 -7.68
C VAL A 106 -2.69 1.67 -6.47
N HIS A 107 -2.55 1.05 -5.29
CA HIS A 107 -2.15 1.75 -4.07
C HIS A 107 -0.80 2.46 -4.27
N ARG A 108 0.21 1.75 -4.79
CA ARG A 108 1.54 2.31 -5.04
C ARG A 108 1.49 3.47 -6.05
N ALA A 109 0.79 3.31 -7.17
CA ALA A 109 0.69 4.37 -8.18
C ALA A 109 0.05 5.65 -7.60
N VAL A 110 -1.05 5.51 -6.86
CA VAL A 110 -1.73 6.64 -6.20
C VAL A 110 -0.84 7.27 -5.14
N HIS A 111 -0.21 6.46 -4.30
CA HIS A 111 0.70 6.93 -3.25
C HIS A 111 1.90 7.70 -3.83
N GLN A 112 2.53 7.19 -4.91
CA GLN A 112 3.66 7.86 -5.56
C GLN A 112 3.25 9.22 -6.12
N ALA A 113 2.13 9.32 -6.84
CA ALA A 113 1.65 10.60 -7.37
C ALA A 113 1.30 11.61 -6.27
N LEU A 114 0.80 11.16 -5.13
CA LEU A 114 0.53 12.02 -3.98
C LEU A 114 1.83 12.52 -3.32
N VAL A 115 2.84 11.66 -3.19
CA VAL A 115 4.16 12.03 -2.65
C VAL A 115 4.87 13.01 -3.59
N GLU A 116 4.80 12.81 -4.90
CA GLU A 116 5.39 13.72 -5.89
C GLU A 116 4.81 15.14 -5.82
N GLN A 117 3.55 15.29 -5.37
CA GLN A 117 2.93 16.61 -5.18
C GLN A 117 3.26 17.27 -3.84
N ILE A 118 3.74 16.54 -2.85
CA ILE A 118 4.29 17.14 -1.64
C ILE A 118 5.70 17.58 -2.02
N PRO A 119 6.02 18.89 -2.05
CA PRO A 119 7.37 19.34 -2.31
C PRO A 119 8.25 18.81 -1.19
N VAL A 120 8.95 17.71 -1.43
CA VAL A 120 10.02 17.24 -0.57
C VAL A 120 11.13 18.28 -0.78
N PRO A 121 11.63 18.96 0.27
CA PRO A 121 12.90 19.65 0.12
C PRO A 121 13.88 18.60 -0.40
N GLU A 122 14.55 18.92 -1.50
CA GLU A 122 15.54 18.07 -2.14
C GLU A 122 16.66 17.82 -1.13
N VAL A 123 16.49 16.80 -0.29
CA VAL A 123 17.59 16.23 0.44
C VAL A 123 18.32 15.46 -0.64
N GLU A 124 19.37 16.09 -1.17
CA GLU A 124 20.41 15.44 -1.95
C GLU A 124 20.59 14.05 -1.34
N ALA A 125 20.15 13.03 -2.07
CA ALA A 125 20.42 11.66 -1.73
C ALA A 125 21.92 11.48 -1.90
N ALA A 126 22.66 11.88 -0.86
CA ALA A 126 24.03 11.50 -0.64
C ALA A 126 24.03 9.98 -0.65
N THR A 127 24.40 9.44 -1.82
CA THR A 127 24.89 8.09 -1.97
C THR A 127 26.20 8.02 -1.20
N GLU A 128 26.11 7.95 0.13
CA GLU A 128 27.19 7.40 0.93
C GLU A 128 26.76 6.00 1.33
N SER A 129 27.10 5.08 0.42
CA SER A 129 27.27 3.66 0.72
C SER A 129 28.33 3.54 1.81
N ILE A 130 27.90 3.60 3.07
CA ILE A 130 28.72 3.22 4.23
C ILE A 130 28.73 1.69 4.31
N PHE A 131 29.37 1.05 3.33
CA PHE A 131 29.85 -0.32 3.45
C PHE A 131 31.36 -0.28 3.18
N PRO A 132 32.21 -0.29 4.22
CA PRO A 132 33.63 -0.52 4.04
C PRO A 132 33.82 -1.90 3.40
N SER A 133 34.25 -1.92 2.15
CA SER A 133 34.55 -3.14 1.39
C SER A 133 35.99 -3.64 1.61
N GLU A 134 36.64 -3.17 2.67
CA GLU A 134 37.97 -3.64 3.04
C GLU A 134 37.86 -4.81 4.03
N LEU A 135 38.05 -6.02 3.51
CA LEU A 135 38.93 -7.06 4.06
C LEU A 135 38.60 -8.41 3.41
N ARG A 136 38.92 -8.51 2.13
CA ARG A 136 39.01 -9.79 1.43
C ARG A 136 40.48 -10.17 1.31
N GLY A 137 40.97 -10.95 2.27
CA GLY A 137 42.06 -11.91 2.02
C GLY A 137 43.36 -11.73 2.81
N ALA A 138 43.45 -12.42 3.95
CA ALA A 138 44.63 -13.16 4.43
C ALA A 138 44.22 -13.96 5.68
N MET A 139 43.91 -15.25 5.54
CA MET A 139 44.78 -16.38 5.91
C MET A 139 44.88 -16.70 7.43
N LEU A 140 44.33 -17.89 7.76
CA LEU A 140 44.85 -18.94 8.67
C LEU A 140 44.61 -18.89 10.19
N THR A 141 44.35 -20.10 10.71
CA THR A 141 44.38 -20.61 12.10
C THR A 141 43.16 -20.27 12.95
N SER A 142 42.20 -21.20 13.12
CA SER A 142 42.22 -22.40 13.98
C SER A 142 42.29 -22.06 15.46
N THR A 143 41.17 -22.40 16.15
CA THR A 143 40.91 -22.75 17.57
C THR A 143 39.55 -22.14 17.90
N ALA A 144 38.46 -22.90 17.81
CA ALA A 144 37.90 -23.70 18.89
C ALA A 144 37.44 -22.85 20.10
N ASP A 145 36.21 -23.13 20.53
CA ASP A 145 35.52 -22.64 21.72
C ASP A 145 34.80 -21.28 21.64
N ILE A 146 33.56 -21.33 21.14
CA ILE A 146 32.51 -20.43 21.62
C ILE A 146 31.37 -21.28 22.16
N SER A 147 31.38 -21.40 23.48
CA SER A 147 30.34 -21.98 24.32
C SER A 147 29.07 -21.14 24.22
N TYR A 148 27.96 -21.73 23.81
CA TYR A 148 26.64 -21.11 23.92
C TYR A 148 26.23 -21.03 25.40
N SER A 149 26.31 -19.83 25.99
CA SER A 149 25.61 -19.53 27.24
C SER A 149 24.22 -18.99 26.90
N LEU A 150 23.18 -19.74 27.25
CA LEU A 150 21.79 -19.34 27.08
C LEU A 150 21.46 -18.20 28.08
N PRO A 151 20.90 -17.05 27.65
CA PRO A 151 20.35 -16.08 28.58
C PRO A 151 19.07 -16.65 29.21
N ALA A 152 19.04 -16.73 30.53
CA ALA A 152 17.90 -17.21 31.32
C ALA A 152 16.66 -16.32 31.12
N SER A 153 15.51 -16.95 30.85
CA SER A 153 14.21 -16.28 30.80
C SER A 153 13.86 -15.61 32.14
N PRO A 154 13.24 -14.42 32.13
CA PRO A 154 12.69 -13.82 33.35
C PRO A 154 11.50 -14.63 33.88
N PRO A 155 11.30 -14.71 35.21
CA PRO A 155 10.20 -15.47 35.80
C PRO A 155 8.84 -14.81 35.54
N THR A 156 7.87 -15.61 35.12
CA THR A 156 6.46 -15.23 34.99
C THR A 156 5.88 -14.84 36.37
N PRO A 157 5.19 -13.70 36.53
CA PRO A 157 4.47 -13.44 37.76
C PRO A 157 3.25 -14.37 37.85
N ALA A 158 3.24 -15.23 38.86
CA ALA A 158 2.11 -16.07 39.22
C ALA A 158 0.98 -15.20 39.79
N ILE A 159 -0.08 -15.00 39.00
CA ILE A 159 -1.31 -14.35 39.47
C ILE A 159 -2.01 -15.35 40.40
N SER A 160 -1.96 -15.06 41.70
CA SER A 160 -2.70 -15.79 42.74
C SER A 160 -4.14 -15.30 42.79
N LEU A 161 -5.09 -16.17 42.44
CA LEU A 161 -6.52 -15.91 42.67
C LEU A 161 -6.83 -16.17 44.15
N PRO A 162 -7.56 -15.27 44.85
CA PRO A 162 -8.02 -15.55 46.21
C PRO A 162 -9.10 -16.64 46.20
N VAL A 163 -8.94 -17.63 47.09
CA VAL A 163 -9.95 -18.68 47.35
C VAL A 163 -11.20 -18.04 47.96
N LEU A 164 -12.34 -18.22 47.31
CA LEU A 164 -13.66 -17.86 47.82
C LEU A 164 -13.99 -18.77 49.02
N ARG A 165 -13.90 -18.24 50.25
CA ARG A 165 -14.45 -18.92 51.44
C ARG A 165 -15.96 -18.71 51.48
N VAL A 166 -16.71 -19.79 51.31
CA VAL A 166 -18.13 -19.88 51.69
C VAL A 166 -18.20 -19.84 53.21
N LEU A 167 -18.79 -18.79 53.77
CA LEU A 167 -19.32 -18.77 55.12
C LEU A 167 -20.84 -18.72 54.98
N GLY A 168 -21.49 -19.85 55.28
CA GLY A 168 -22.92 -19.88 55.49
C GLY A 168 -23.27 -19.28 56.85
N ILE A 169 -24.44 -18.66 56.91
CA ILE A 169 -25.44 -18.78 57.98
C ILE A 169 -26.80 -18.67 57.30
#